data_AF-A0A2P2I211-F1
#
_entry.id   AF-A0A2P2I211-F1
#
_cell.length_a   1.000
_cell.length_b   1.000
_cell.length_c   1.000
_cell.angle_alpha   90.00
_cell.angle_beta   90.00
_cell.angle_gamma   90.00
#
_symmetry.space_group_name_H-M   'P 1'
#
loop_
_entity.id
_entity.type
_entity.pdbx_description
1 polymer ?
#
loop_
_entity_poly.entity_id
_entity_poly.type
_entity_poly.pdbx_seq_one_letter_code
_entity_poly.pdbx_strand_id
1 'polypeptide(L)'
;MGLFSKSPSKSPKEQVTEWCGRIRKEERQMDRQIRNIQREEEKVKRSMKDAAKKGDKTVCKMLAKEIIQSRRAVTRIYTCKAHMNSVQCQMKGQLATLRVAGALSQSTEVMQAMQQLVKLPEISKTMQDMSREMMKAG
;
A
#
# COMPACT_ATOMS: atom_id res chain seq x y z
N MET A 1 -27.48 5.70 37.80
CA MET A 1 -26.14 5.39 37.24
C MET A 1 -26.29 5.05 35.76
N GLY A 2 -26.38 6.05 34.89
CA GLY A 2 -26.48 5.87 33.43
C GLY A 2 -25.34 6.63 32.75
N LEU A 3 -24.11 6.13 32.92
CA LEU A 3 -22.88 6.84 32.57
C LEU A 3 -21.99 6.00 31.62
N PHE A 4 -22.62 5.24 30.74
CA PHE A 4 -21.96 4.68 29.56
C PHE A 4 -22.40 5.49 28.34
N SER A 5 -21.94 6.74 28.27
CA SER A 5 -21.87 7.43 26.99
C SER A 5 -20.85 6.67 26.15
N LYS A 6 -21.33 5.98 25.11
CA LYS A 6 -20.46 5.59 23.99
C LYS A 6 -19.68 6.84 23.60
N SER A 7 -18.35 6.78 23.62
CA SER A 7 -17.49 7.82 23.03
C SER A 7 -18.12 8.23 21.69
N PRO A 8 -18.28 9.53 21.39
CA PRO A 8 -18.94 9.94 20.15
C PRO A 8 -18.22 9.22 19.00
N SER A 9 -18.97 8.42 18.25
CA SER A 9 -18.45 7.75 17.07
C SER A 9 -17.80 8.81 16.21
N LYS A 10 -16.50 8.64 15.88
CA LYS A 10 -15.73 9.59 15.07
C LYS A 10 -16.58 10.08 13.91
N SER A 11 -16.61 11.40 13.69
CA SER A 11 -17.41 11.94 12.60
C SER A 11 -16.96 11.33 11.28
N PRO A 12 -17.86 11.17 10.30
CA PRO A 12 -17.51 10.66 8.98
C PRO A 12 -16.31 11.37 8.33
N LYS A 13 -16.19 12.68 8.55
CA LYS A 13 -15.06 13.50 8.10
C LYS A 13 -13.74 13.09 8.77
N GLU A 14 -13.77 12.85 10.08
CA GLU A 14 -12.59 12.39 10.83
C GLU A 14 -12.18 10.98 10.41
N GLN A 15 -13.14 10.09 10.19
CA GLN A 15 -12.90 8.73 9.70
C GLN A 15 -12.16 8.75 8.35
N VAL A 16 -12.67 9.49 7.36
CA VAL A 16 -12.01 9.57 6.05
C VAL A 16 -10.64 10.24 6.12
N THR A 17 -10.48 11.24 6.99
CA THR A 17 -9.18 11.90 7.21
C THR A 17 -8.17 10.92 7.81
N GLU A 18 -8.59 10.10 8.78
CA GLU A 18 -7.77 9.05 9.38
C GLU A 18 -7.37 7.98 8.35
N TRP A 19 -8.31 7.50 7.55
CA TRP A 19 -8.03 6.53 6.48
C TRP A 19 -7.04 7.08 5.45
N CYS A 20 -7.22 8.32 5.00
CA CYS A 20 -6.24 9.00 4.14
C CYS A 20 -4.85 9.09 4.79
N GLY A 21 -4.80 9.35 6.09
CA GLY A 21 -3.57 9.37 6.87
C GLY A 21 -2.86 8.01 6.91
N ARG A 22 -3.63 6.92 7.14
CA ARG A 22 -3.14 5.54 7.13
C ARG A 22 -2.59 5.16 5.74
N ILE A 23 -3.33 5.42 4.67
CA ILE A 23 -2.88 5.16 3.28
C ILE A 23 -1.55 5.85 2.99
N ARG A 24 -1.42 7.15 3.35
CA ARG A 24 -0.16 7.91 3.16
C ARG A 24 1.02 7.36 3.96
N LYS A 25 0.76 6.73 5.10
CA LYS A 25 1.80 6.09 5.92
C LYS A 25 2.31 4.83 5.22
N GLU A 26 1.40 4.00 4.70
CA GLU A 26 1.72 2.80 3.92
C GLU A 26 2.43 3.14 2.60
N GLU A 27 1.99 4.19 1.89
CA GLU A 27 2.69 4.76 0.71
C GLU A 27 4.17 5.03 1.00
N ARG A 28 4.46 5.72 2.11
CA ARG A 28 5.85 6.01 2.52
C ARG A 28 6.62 4.75 2.91
N GLN A 29 5.95 3.74 3.45
CA GLN A 29 6.59 2.47 3.79
C GLN A 29 7.04 1.71 2.55
N MET A 30 6.21 1.65 1.52
CA MET A 30 6.61 1.06 0.25
C MET A 30 7.73 1.85 -0.43
N ASP A 31 7.71 3.18 -0.37
CA ASP A 31 8.82 3.98 -0.91
C ASP A 31 10.16 3.64 -0.24
N ARG A 32 10.16 3.36 1.06
CA ARG A 32 11.33 2.84 1.77
C ARG A 32 11.71 1.44 1.30
N GLN A 33 10.73 0.54 1.10
CA GLN A 33 10.99 -0.81 0.59
C GLN A 33 11.60 -0.79 -0.82
N ILE A 34 11.07 0.04 -1.74
CA ILE A 34 11.64 0.23 -3.09
C ILE A 34 13.12 0.65 -2.98
N ARG A 35 13.43 1.67 -2.18
CA ARG A 35 14.81 2.12 -1.98
C ARG A 35 15.71 1.04 -1.38
N ASN A 36 15.19 0.21 -0.48
CA ASN A 36 15.95 -0.89 0.11
C ASN A 36 16.28 -1.95 -0.94
N ILE A 37 15.29 -2.36 -1.75
CA ILE A 37 15.47 -3.36 -2.80
C ILE A 37 16.45 -2.84 -3.86
N GLN A 38 16.31 -1.58 -4.30
CA GLN A 38 17.21 -0.99 -5.28
C GLN A 38 18.66 -0.90 -4.78
N ARG A 39 18.87 -0.58 -3.50
CA ARG A 39 20.21 -0.57 -2.89
C ARG A 39 20.83 -1.96 -2.86
N GLU A 40 20.03 -2.99 -2.57
CA GLU A 40 20.50 -4.37 -2.55
C GLU A 40 20.77 -4.90 -3.96
N GLU A 41 19.92 -4.57 -4.94
CA GLU A 41 20.13 -4.88 -6.36
C GLU A 41 21.49 -4.33 -6.85
N GLU A 42 21.86 -3.12 -6.45
CA GLU A 42 23.15 -2.53 -6.83
C GLU A 42 24.35 -3.29 -6.23
N LYS A 43 24.23 -3.84 -5.01
CA LYS A 43 25.26 -4.72 -4.43
C LYS A 43 25.35 -6.04 -5.20
N VAL A 44 24.22 -6.67 -5.50
CA VAL A 44 24.16 -7.91 -6.29
C VAL A 44 24.78 -7.70 -7.67
N LYS A 45 24.55 -6.55 -8.29
CA LYS A 45 25.15 -6.17 -9.57
C LYS A 45 26.68 -6.05 -9.50
N ARG A 46 27.23 -5.50 -8.40
CA ARG A 46 28.69 -5.47 -8.17
C ARG A 46 29.24 -6.90 -8.01
N SER A 47 28.63 -7.71 -7.15
CA SER A 47 29.02 -9.12 -6.95
C SER A 47 28.96 -9.92 -8.25
N MET A 48 27.97 -9.65 -9.12
CA MET A 48 27.85 -10.31 -10.41
C MET A 48 28.99 -9.92 -11.37
N LYS A 49 29.42 -8.65 -11.37
CA LYS A 49 30.58 -8.20 -12.15
C LYS A 49 31.87 -8.86 -11.68
N ASP A 50 32.04 -9.00 -10.37
CA ASP A 50 33.23 -9.64 -9.80
C ASP A 50 33.26 -11.15 -10.07
N ALA A 51 32.12 -11.83 -9.97
CA ALA A 51 31.98 -13.23 -10.37
C ALA A 51 32.25 -13.42 -11.88
N ALA A 52 31.81 -12.46 -12.71
CA ALA A 52 32.06 -12.51 -14.15
C ALA A 52 33.55 -12.41 -14.49
N LYS A 53 34.31 -11.56 -13.78
CA LYS A 53 35.77 -11.46 -13.93
C LYS A 53 36.49 -12.77 -13.55
N LYS A 54 35.95 -13.52 -12.59
CA LYS A 54 36.49 -14.83 -12.16
C LYS A 54 36.13 -15.98 -13.11
N GLY A 55 35.21 -15.76 -14.05
CA GLY A 55 34.74 -16.80 -14.97
C GLY A 55 33.67 -17.74 -14.39
N ASP A 56 33.13 -17.44 -13.19
CA ASP A 56 32.15 -18.27 -12.48
C ASP A 56 30.73 -18.12 -13.07
N LYS A 57 30.49 -18.77 -14.21
CA LYS A 57 29.21 -18.71 -14.94
C LYS A 57 28.00 -19.17 -14.11
N THR A 58 28.18 -20.11 -13.19
CA THR A 58 27.13 -20.62 -12.30
C THR A 58 26.65 -19.54 -11.33
N VAL A 59 27.60 -18.84 -10.69
CA VAL A 59 27.34 -17.74 -9.77
C VAL A 59 26.70 -16.55 -10.51
N CYS A 60 27.22 -16.20 -11.69
CA CYS A 60 26.61 -15.15 -12.51
C CYS A 60 25.14 -15.45 -12.87
N LYS A 61 24.82 -16.69 -13.25
CA LYS A 61 23.43 -17.10 -13.54
C LYS A 61 22.53 -16.99 -12.31
N MET A 62 23.03 -17.36 -11.12
CA MET A 62 22.27 -17.24 -9.87
C MET A 62 21.98 -15.77 -9.54
N LEU A 63 23.01 -14.93 -9.56
CA LEU A 63 22.88 -13.50 -9.26
C LEU A 63 22.00 -12.77 -10.29
N ALA A 64 22.05 -13.16 -11.56
CA ALA A 64 21.16 -12.60 -12.58
C ALA A 64 19.68 -12.91 -12.30
N LYS A 65 19.36 -14.13 -11.82
CA LYS A 65 17.99 -14.48 -11.40
C LYS A 65 17.54 -13.60 -10.23
N GLU A 66 18.43 -13.34 -9.27
CA GLU A 66 18.14 -12.48 -8.12
C GLU A 66 17.83 -11.03 -8.52
N ILE A 67 18.57 -10.48 -9.49
CA ILE A 67 18.29 -9.15 -10.06
C ILE A 67 16.89 -9.11 -10.70
N ILE A 68 16.53 -10.13 -11.49
CA ILE A 68 15.20 -10.21 -12.13
C ILE A 68 14.10 -10.29 -11.07
N GLN A 69 14.31 -11.05 -9.99
CA GLN A 69 13.36 -11.15 -8.88
C GLN A 69 13.21 -9.81 -8.15
N SER A 70 14.31 -9.11 -7.89
CA SER A 70 14.32 -7.78 -7.28
C SER A 70 13.50 -6.78 -8.10
N ARG A 71 13.67 -6.76 -9.43
CA ARG A 71 12.91 -5.90 -10.35
C ARG A 71 11.42 -6.23 -10.38
N ARG A 72 11.07 -7.52 -10.37
CA ARG A 72 9.67 -7.97 -10.28
C ARG A 72 9.03 -7.53 -8.96
N ALA A 73 9.76 -7.62 -7.85
CA ALA A 73 9.29 -7.14 -6.55
C ALA A 73 9.04 -5.63 -6.57
N VAL A 74 9.96 -4.83 -7.11
CA VAL A 74 9.78 -3.37 -7.26
C VAL A 74 8.56 -3.04 -8.14
N THR A 75 8.38 -3.73 -9.26
CA THR A 75 7.24 -3.53 -10.18
C THR A 75 5.91 -3.83 -9.48
N ARG A 76 5.86 -4.92 -8.70
CA ARG A 76 4.69 -5.25 -7.87
C ARG A 76 4.40 -4.11 -6.90
N ILE A 77 5.39 -3.62 -6.16
CA ILE A 77 5.22 -2.52 -5.19
C ILE A 77 4.72 -1.24 -5.87
N TYR A 78 5.21 -0.88 -7.07
CA TYR A 78 4.68 0.26 -7.82
C TYR A 78 3.20 0.10 -8.19
N THR A 79 2.80 -1.10 -8.60
CA THR A 79 1.39 -1.42 -8.88
C THR A 79 0.53 -1.25 -7.62
N CYS A 80 1.04 -1.69 -6.46
CA CYS A 80 0.39 -1.51 -5.16
C CYS A 80 0.18 -0.01 -4.86
N LYS A 81 1.23 0.79 -5.06
CA LYS A 81 1.19 2.24 -4.84
C LYS A 81 0.14 2.92 -5.73
N ALA A 82 0.01 2.50 -6.99
CA ALA A 82 -1.01 3.02 -7.89
C ALA A 82 -2.44 2.73 -7.37
N HIS A 83 -2.69 1.52 -6.88
CA HIS A 83 -3.98 1.18 -6.26
C HIS A 83 -4.26 2.01 -5.00
N MET A 84 -3.27 2.23 -4.13
CA MET A 84 -3.42 3.11 -2.96
C MET A 84 -3.73 4.55 -3.33
N ASN A 85 -3.05 5.09 -4.35
CA ASN A 85 -3.33 6.43 -4.86
C ASN A 85 -4.78 6.53 -5.37
N SER A 86 -5.27 5.50 -6.06
CA SER A 86 -6.67 5.44 -6.52
C SER A 86 -7.65 5.49 -5.35
N VAL A 87 -7.44 4.66 -4.32
CA VAL A 87 -8.25 4.70 -3.09
C VAL A 87 -8.17 6.08 -2.42
N GLN A 88 -6.99 6.68 -2.33
CA GLN A 88 -6.80 8.00 -1.74
C GLN A 88 -7.56 9.10 -2.49
N CYS A 89 -7.57 9.05 -3.83
CA CYS A 89 -8.33 9.99 -4.66
C CYS A 89 -9.83 9.83 -4.44
N GLN A 90 -10.34 8.60 -4.44
CA GLN A 90 -11.75 8.33 -4.21
C GLN A 90 -12.19 8.75 -2.79
N MET A 91 -11.36 8.53 -1.77
CA MET A 91 -11.61 9.03 -0.41
C MET A 91 -11.69 10.55 -0.33
N LYS A 92 -10.83 11.28 -1.06
CA LYS A 92 -10.96 12.74 -1.19
C LYS A 92 -12.26 13.14 -1.88
N GLY A 93 -12.69 12.37 -2.88
CA GLY A 93 -14.01 12.52 -3.49
C GLY A 93 -15.14 12.35 -2.47
N GLN A 94 -15.09 11.32 -1.64
CA GLN A 94 -16.07 11.09 -0.57
C GLN A 94 -16.14 12.24 0.44
N LEU A 95 -15.01 12.89 0.77
CA LEU A 95 -15.03 14.11 1.59
C LEU A 95 -15.80 15.26 0.92
N ALA A 96 -15.70 15.40 -0.39
CA ALA A 96 -16.46 16.40 -1.13
C ALA A 96 -17.96 16.06 -1.13
N THR A 97 -18.30 14.81 -1.40
CA THR A 97 -19.69 14.31 -1.30
C THR A 97 -20.26 14.52 0.10
N LEU A 98 -19.47 14.25 1.15
CA LEU A 98 -19.90 14.45 2.54
C LEU A 98 -20.24 15.91 2.85
N ARG A 99 -19.49 16.87 2.29
CA ARG A 99 -19.77 18.31 2.49
C ARG A 99 -21.10 18.74 1.87
N VAL A 100 -21.53 18.07 0.80
CA VAL A 100 -22.74 18.43 0.05
C VAL A 100 -23.94 17.62 0.51
N ALA A 101 -23.79 16.30 0.66
CA ALA A 101 -24.86 15.36 0.97
C ALA A 101 -24.99 15.04 2.46
N GLY A 102 -24.01 15.41 3.30
CA GLY A 102 -24.03 15.17 4.76
C GLY A 102 -23.77 13.72 5.19
N ALA A 103 -23.69 12.77 4.25
CA ALA A 103 -23.49 11.34 4.51
C ALA A 103 -22.34 10.76 3.68
N LEU A 104 -21.73 9.67 4.18
CA LEU A 104 -20.81 8.86 3.39
C LEU A 104 -21.62 7.97 2.43
N SER A 105 -21.23 7.97 1.16
CA SER A 105 -21.77 7.04 0.19
C SER A 105 -20.86 5.80 0.11
N GLN A 106 -21.43 4.62 -0.08
CA GLN A 106 -20.66 3.41 -0.36
C GLN A 106 -20.09 3.50 -1.79
N SER A 107 -18.77 3.39 -1.93
CA SER A 107 -18.11 3.41 -3.25
C SER A 107 -17.63 2.01 -3.62
N THR A 108 -18.27 1.43 -4.64
CA THR A 108 -17.89 0.13 -5.20
C THR A 108 -16.47 0.15 -5.76
N GLU A 109 -16.05 1.27 -6.36
CA GLU A 109 -14.69 1.44 -6.88
C GLU A 109 -13.64 1.41 -5.76
N VAL A 110 -13.91 2.06 -4.62
CA VAL A 110 -13.04 2.01 -3.44
C VAL A 110 -12.92 0.57 -2.98
N MET A 111 -14.05 -0.13 -2.84
CA MET A 111 -14.05 -1.52 -2.39
C MET A 111 -13.26 -2.44 -3.33
N GLN A 112 -13.37 -2.24 -4.65
CA GLN A 112 -12.63 -3.01 -5.64
C GLN A 112 -11.12 -2.74 -5.58
N ALA A 113 -10.71 -1.47 -5.52
CA ALA A 113 -9.31 -1.09 -5.38
C ALA A 113 -8.73 -1.61 -4.05
N MET A 114 -9.51 -1.52 -2.98
CA MET A 114 -9.16 -2.04 -1.67
C MET A 114 -8.97 -3.56 -1.66
N GLN A 115 -9.81 -4.30 -2.38
CA GLN A 115 -9.70 -5.75 -2.50
C GLN A 115 -8.41 -6.19 -3.18
N GLN A 116 -7.90 -5.42 -4.16
CA GLN A 116 -6.59 -5.70 -4.76
C GLN A 116 -5.46 -5.43 -3.76
N LEU A 117 -5.62 -4.43 -2.89
CA LEU A 117 -4.64 -4.08 -1.86
C LEU A 117 -4.52 -5.14 -0.75
N VAL A 118 -5.64 -5.77 -0.35
CA VAL A 118 -5.65 -6.81 0.70
C VAL A 118 -4.82 -8.04 0.31
N LYS A 119 -4.66 -8.33 -1.00
CA LYS A 119 -3.90 -9.48 -1.49
C LYS A 119 -2.38 -9.33 -1.33
N LEU A 120 -1.91 -8.15 -0.96
CA LEU A 120 -0.50 -7.84 -0.86
C LEU A 120 -0.02 -8.01 0.57
N PRO A 121 0.91 -8.93 0.86
CA PRO A 121 1.26 -9.30 2.22
C PRO A 121 1.76 -8.10 3.03
N GLU A 122 2.46 -7.15 2.39
CA GLU A 122 3.06 -5.99 3.05
C GLU A 122 2.04 -5.01 3.66
N ILE A 123 0.83 -4.94 3.11
CA ILE A 123 -0.24 -4.00 3.51
C ILE A 123 -1.57 -4.71 3.82
N SER A 124 -1.60 -6.04 3.71
CA SER A 124 -2.82 -6.86 3.80
C SER A 124 -3.62 -6.57 5.07
N LYS A 125 -2.95 -6.56 6.22
CA LYS A 125 -3.57 -6.34 7.53
C LYS A 125 -4.19 -4.95 7.65
N THR A 126 -3.42 -3.90 7.35
CA THR A 126 -3.88 -2.51 7.44
C THR A 126 -5.03 -2.25 6.48
N MET A 127 -4.98 -2.85 5.29
CA MET A 127 -6.04 -2.73 4.30
C MET A 127 -7.29 -3.53 4.69
N GLN A 128 -7.13 -4.74 5.23
CA GLN A 128 -8.27 -5.53 5.70
C GLN A 128 -9.02 -4.84 6.85
N ASP A 129 -8.29 -4.26 7.79
CA ASP A 129 -8.87 -3.50 8.90
C ASP A 129 -9.60 -2.26 8.39
N MET A 130 -8.98 -1.50 7.49
CA MET A 130 -9.60 -0.32 6.89
C MET A 130 -10.83 -0.68 6.04
N SER A 131 -10.82 -1.81 5.32
CA SER A 131 -11.98 -2.30 4.58
C SER A 131 -13.16 -2.63 5.49
N ARG A 132 -12.90 -3.23 6.66
CA ARG A 132 -13.95 -3.49 7.67
C ARG A 132 -14.50 -2.21 8.28
N GLU A 133 -13.64 -1.23 8.55
CA GLU A 133 -14.06 0.08 9.05
C GLU A 133 -14.93 0.81 8.02
N MET A 134 -14.55 0.80 6.74
CA MET A 134 -15.34 1.40 5.66
C MET A 134 -16.73 0.74 5.50
N MET A 135 -16.81 -0.59 5.57
CA MET A 135 -18.10 -1.31 5.52
C MET A 135 -19.05 -0.95 6.68
N LYS A 136 -18.52 -0.54 7.83
CA LYS A 136 -19.32 -0.14 9.00
C LYS A 136 -19.77 1.31 8.95
N ALA A 137 -19.09 2.14 8.16
CA ALA A 137 -19.29 3.59 8.10
C ALA A 137 -20.16 4.04 6.92
N GLY A 138 -20.33 3.17 5.92
CA GLY A 138 -21.26 3.36 4.82
C GLY A 138 -22.59 2.65 5.02
#